data_AF-A0A9D6DUN0-F1
#
_entry.id   AF-A0A9D6DUN0-F1
#
_cell.length_a   1.000
_cell.length_b   1.000
_cell.length_c   1.000
_cell.angle_alpha   90.00
_cell.angle_beta   90.00
_cell.angle_gamma   90.00
#
_symmetry.space_group_name_H-M   'P 1'
#
loop_
_entity.id
_entity.type
_entity.pdbx_description
1 polymer ?
#
loop_
_entity_poly.entity_id
_entity_poly.type
_entity_poly.pdbx_seq_one_letter_code
_entity_poly.pdbx_strand_id
1 'polypeptide(L)' 'MSEKGIVHLLPLLAILGLAALATFILVSKGVIQNPIPEQLRLFQKSDVELKSQYTNPFEADTQYVNPFSQYKNPFDFLK' A
#
# COMPACT_ATOMS: atom_id res chain seq x y z
N MET A 1 -47.18 -6.35 25.14
CA MET A 1 -45.93 -7.14 25.02
C MET A 1 -45.04 -6.37 24.05
N SER A 2 -43.88 -5.78 24.35
CA SER A 2 -42.90 -5.92 25.43
C SER A 2 -42.14 -4.59 25.55
N GLU A 3 -42.55 -3.69 26.45
CA GLU A 3 -41.78 -2.45 26.74
C GLU A 3 -40.59 -2.70 27.69
N LYS A 4 -40.56 -3.89 28.31
CA LYS A 4 -39.52 -4.28 29.27
C LYS A 4 -38.16 -4.57 28.62
N GLY A 5 -38.12 -4.81 27.30
CA GLY A 5 -36.88 -5.13 26.58
C GLY A 5 -35.97 -3.93 26.30
N ILE A 6 -36.55 -2.75 26.07
CA ILE A 6 -35.80 -1.53 25.68
C ILE A 6 -35.09 -0.93 26.89
N VAL A 7 -35.66 -1.06 28.09
CA VAL A 7 -35.09 -0.51 29.33
C VAL A 7 -33.74 -1.15 29.67
N HIS A 8 -33.54 -2.43 29.34
CA HIS A 8 -32.27 -3.14 29.54
C HIS A 8 -31.25 -2.92 28.41
N LEU A 9 -31.68 -2.31 27.30
CA LEU A 9 -30.84 -2.06 26.13
C LEU A 9 -29.84 -0.93 26.39
N LEU A 10 -30.26 0.11 27.11
CA LEU A 10 -29.43 1.23 27.53
C LEU A 10 -28.25 0.80 28.43
N PRO A 11 -28.46 0.08 29.55
CA PRO A 11 -27.35 -0.41 30.37
C PRO A 11 -26.48 -1.44 29.63
N LEU A 12 -27.06 -2.26 28.75
CA LEU A 12 -26.29 -3.22 27.95
C LEU A 12 -25.34 -2.50 26.97
N LEU A 13 -25.82 -1.47 26.28
CA LEU A 13 -25.00 -0.64 25.39
C LEU A 13 -23.90 0.10 26.16
N ALA A 14 -24.20 0.58 27.37
CA ALA A 14 -23.20 1.22 28.23
C ALA A 14 -22.08 0.23 28.61
N ILE A 15 -22.42 -1.01 28.99
CA ILE A 15 -21.44 -2.06 29.30
C ILE A 15 -20.61 -2.42 28.07
N LEU A 16 -21.24 -2.59 26.91
CA LEU A 16 -20.54 -2.85 25.64
C LEU A 16 -19.57 -1.73 25.28
N GLY A 17 -19.99 -0.47 25.46
CA GLY A 17 -19.14 0.69 25.23
C GLY A 17 -17.92 0.72 26.15
N LEU A 18 -18.11 0.43 27.44
CA LEU A 18 -17.01 0.35 28.41
C LEU A 18 -16.04 -0.79 28.08
N ALA A 19 -16.55 -1.96 27.69
CA ALA A 19 -15.73 -3.08 27.27
C ALA A 19 -14.92 -2.75 26.00
N ALA A 20 -15.53 -2.11 25.01
CA ALA A 20 -14.86 -1.67 23.79
C ALA A 20 -13.78 -0.61 24.07
N LEU A 21 -14.03 0.31 25.00
CA LEU A 21 -13.06 1.32 25.40
C LEU A 21 -11.85 0.68 26.12
N ALA A 22 -12.11 -0.25 27.04
CA ALA A 22 -11.05 -0.97 27.76
C ALA A 22 -10.15 -1.74 26.79
N THR A 23 -10.74 -2.49 25.84
CA THR A 23 -9.96 -3.24 24.84
C THR A 23 -9.15 -2.32 23.93
N PHE A 24 -9.72 -1.18 23.50
CA PHE A 24 -8.99 -0.18 22.72
C PHE A 24 -7.75 0.37 23.45
N ILE A 25 -7.88 0.67 24.75
CA ILE A 25 -6.74 1.15 25.58
C ILE A 25 -5.67 0.05 25.72
N LEU A 26 -6.08 -1.20 25.95
CA LEU A 26 -5.16 -2.33 26.08
C LEU A 26 -4.38 -2.61 24.77
N VAL A 27 -5.05 -2.52 23.62
CA VAL A 27 -4.42 -2.70 22.30
C VAL A 27 -3.50 -1.53 21.96
N SER A 28 -3.93 -0.28 22.21
CA SER A 28 -3.11 0.92 21.92
C SER A 28 -1.85 1.02 22.77
N LYS A 29 -1.88 0.52 24.02
CA LYS A 29 -0.70 0.41 24.88
C LYS A 29 0.17 -0.82 24.58
N GLY A 30 -0.23 -1.67 23.64
CA GLY A 30 0.52 -2.87 23.25
C GLY A 30 0.53 -3.99 24.30
N VAL A 31 -0.37 -3.95 25.29
CA VAL A 31 -0.49 -5.01 26.33
C VAL A 31 -1.08 -6.28 25.73
N ILE A 32 -1.96 -6.15 24.74
CA ILE A 32 -2.60 -7.25 24.02
C ILE A 32 -2.34 -7.05 22.53
N GLN A 33 -1.95 -8.13 21.84
CA GLN A 33 -1.81 -8.11 20.38
C GLN A 33 -3.17 -7.87 19.73
N ASN A 34 -3.21 -6.99 18.73
CA ASN A 34 -4.46 -6.66 18.05
C ASN A 34 -5.09 -7.94 17.45
N PRO A 35 -6.27 -8.38 17.93
CA PRO A 35 -6.88 -9.63 17.49
C PRO A 35 -7.49 -9.53 16.09
N ILE A 36 -7.52 -8.32 15.49
CA ILE A 36 -8.05 -8.11 14.14
C ILE A 36 -7.03 -8.65 13.12
N PRO A 37 -7.39 -9.70 12.36
CA PRO A 37 -6.52 -10.25 11.32
C PRO A 37 -6.17 -9.19 10.28
N GLU A 38 -4.94 -9.19 9.76
CA GLU A 38 -4.48 -8.16 8.83
C GLU A 38 -5.35 -8.05 7.56
N GLN A 39 -5.97 -9.16 7.14
CA GLN A 39 -6.90 -9.25 6.01
C GLN A 39 -8.24 -8.50 6.20
N LEU A 40 -8.59 -8.10 7.44
CA LEU A 40 -9.76 -7.27 7.73
C LEU A 40 -9.41 -5.78 7.89
N ARG A 41 -8.13 -5.41 7.72
CA ARG A 41 -7.73 -4.00 7.70
C ARG A 41 -8.23 -3.38 6.38
N LEU A 42 -9.21 -2.48 6.48
CA LEU A 42 -9.83 -1.77 5.35
C LEU A 42 -8.83 -1.03 4.44
N PHE A 43 -7.60 -0.85 4.90
CA PHE A 43 -6.53 -0.14 4.20
C PHE A 43 -5.29 -1.02 4.11
N GLN A 44 -5.36 -2.09 3.33
CA GLN A 44 -4.16 -2.82 2.91
C GLN A 44 -3.42 -1.93 1.90
N LYS A 45 -2.40 -1.20 2.35
CA LYS A 45 -1.51 -0.47 1.43
C LYS A 45 -0.84 -1.51 0.55
N SER A 46 -1.13 -1.48 -0.75
CA SER A 46 -0.41 -2.27 -1.74
C SER A 46 1.04 -1.81 -1.75
N ASP A 47 1.97 -2.70 -1.38
CA ASP A 47 3.40 -2.46 -1.40
C ASP A 47 3.94 -2.57 -2.83
N VAL A 48 3.49 -1.67 -3.71
CA VAL A 48 4.04 -1.54 -5.05
C VAL A 48 5.15 -0.49 -4.95
N GLU A 49 6.36 -0.97 -4.68
CA GLU A 49 7.56 -0.15 -4.68
C GLU A 49 7.85 0.28 -6.14
N LEU A 50 7.58 1.55 -6.46
CA LEU A 50 7.98 2.15 -7.72
C LEU A 50 9.51 2.17 -7.76
N LYS A 51 10.12 1.20 -8.46
CA LYS A 51 11.57 1.20 -8.70
C LYS A 51 11.95 2.54 -9.32
N SER A 52 12.71 3.33 -8.58
CA SER A 52 13.09 4.71 -8.95
C SER A 52 14.03 4.76 -10.15
N GLN A 53 14.67 3.64 -10.50
CA GLN A 53 15.62 3.57 -11.60
C GLN A 53 15.39 2.33 -12.46
N TYR A 54 15.21 2.58 -13.77
CA TYR A 54 15.29 1.56 -14.81
C TYR A 54 16.76 1.40 -15.20
N THR A 55 17.36 0.27 -14.86
CA THR A 55 18.67 -0.11 -15.39
C THR A 55 18.46 -0.75 -16.75
N ASN A 56 18.98 -0.12 -17.81
CA ASN A 56 18.97 -0.69 -19.15
C ASN A 56 19.76 -2.02 -19.12
N PRO A 57 19.13 -3.18 -19.41
CA PRO A 57 19.80 -4.47 -19.34
C PRO A 57 20.73 -4.74 -20.54
N PHE A 58 20.77 -3.85 -21.53
CA PHE A 58 21.58 -4.00 -22.73
C PHE A 58 22.88 -3.21 -22.63
N GLU A 59 24.01 -3.89 -22.75
CA GLU A 59 25.33 -3.24 -22.85
C GLU A 59 25.39 -2.41 -24.14
N ALA A 60 25.83 -1.15 -24.06
CA ALA A 60 25.72 -0.18 -25.16
C ALA A 60 26.53 -0.58 -26.41
N ASP A 61 27.58 -1.36 -26.22
CA ASP A 61 28.45 -1.96 -27.23
C ASP A 61 27.85 -3.20 -27.93
N THR A 62 26.83 -3.82 -27.34
CA THR A 62 26.06 -4.93 -27.96
C THR A 62 24.87 -4.45 -28.79
N GLN A 63 24.53 -3.17 -28.71
CA GLN A 63 23.42 -2.58 -29.45
C GLN A 63 23.80 -2.31 -30.92
N TYR A 64 22.79 -2.16 -31.79
CA TYR A 64 22.98 -1.92 -33.22
C TYR A 64 23.92 -0.74 -33.48
N VAL A 65 25.12 -1.04 -33.99
CA VAL A 65 26.07 -0.04 -34.44
C VAL A 65 25.78 0.26 -35.91
N ASN A 66 25.54 1.52 -36.24
CA ASN A 66 25.34 1.94 -37.63
C ASN A 66 26.61 1.62 -38.45
N PRO A 67 26.56 0.68 -39.42
CA PRO A 67 27.73 0.28 -40.20
C PRO A 67 28.21 1.40 -41.13
N PHE A 68 27.40 2.42 -41.34
CA PHE A 68 27.74 3.58 -42.17
C PHE A 68 28.29 4.77 -41.37
N SER A 69 28.46 4.63 -40.05
CA SER A 69 29.02 5.68 -39.17
C SER A 69 30.41 6.17 -39.59
N GLN A 70 31.16 5.31 -40.28
CA GLN A 70 32.52 5.57 -40.77
C GLN A 70 32.53 6.37 -42.08
N TYR A 71 31.39 6.44 -42.78
CA TYR A 71 31.27 7.04 -44.10
C TYR A 71 30.76 8.47 -43.96
N LYS A 72 31.48 9.39 -44.59
CA LYS A 72 31.07 10.80 -44.64
C LYS A 72 29.82 10.91 -45.53
N ASN A 73 28.79 11.61 -45.05
CA ASN A 73 27.58 11.82 -45.84
C ASN A 73 27.92 12.69 -47.07
N PRO A 74 27.69 12.21 -48.30
CA PRO A 74 27.99 12.94 -49.52
C PRO A 74 27.01 14.11 -49.78
N PHE A 75 26.23 14.54 -48.79
CA PHE A 75 25.38 15.72 -48.88
C PHE A 75 25.66 16.75 -47.77
N ASP A 76 26.64 16.50 -46.89
CA ASP A 76 26.98 17.42 -45.80
C ASP A 76 27.47 18.79 -46.30
N PHE A 77 27.93 18.87 -47.54
CA PHE A 77 28.42 20.10 -48.18
C PHE A 77 27.31 20.97 -48.79
N LEU A 78 26.04 20.58 -48.68
CA LEU A 78 24.89 21.34 -49.18
C LEU A 78 24.18 22.18 -48.10
N LYS A 79 24.76 22.32 -46.90
CA LYS A 79 24.24 23.09 -45.78
C LYS A 79 24.65 24.56 -45.80
#